data_AF-A0A7V4PJE5-F1
#
_entry.id   AF-A0A7V4PJE5-F1
#
_cell.length_a   1.000
_cell.length_b   1.000
_cell.length_c   1.000
_cell.angle_alpha   90.00
_cell.angle_beta   90.00
_cell.angle_gamma   90.00
#
_symmetry.space_group_name_H-M   'P 1'
#
loop_
_entity.id
_entity.type
_entity.pdbx_description
1 polymer ?
#
loop_
_entity_poly.entity_id
_entity_poly.type
_entity_poly.pdbx_seq_one_letter_code
_entity_poly.pdbx_strand_id
1 'polypeptide(L)' 'MAVIIDQEKCTGCGTCEESCPVEAIKVEDGKARVD' A
#
# COMPACT_ATOMS: atom_id res chain seq x y z
N MET A 1 -13.42 -5.76 -4.53
CA MET A 1 -13.04 -5.23 -3.20
C MET A 1 -12.09 -4.07 -3.47
N ALA A 2 -12.41 -2.86 -3.02
CA ALA A 2 -11.53 -1.71 -3.21
C ALA A 2 -10.81 -1.42 -1.89
N VAL A 3 -9.48 -1.31 -1.93
CA VAL A 3 -8.65 -0.92 -0.78
C VAL A 3 -8.39 0.57 -0.89
N ILE A 4 -8.63 1.30 0.20
CA ILE A 4 -8.35 2.73 0.30
C ILE A 4 -7.21 2.89 1.30
N ILE A 5 -6.12 3.51 0.85
CA ILE A 5 -4.97 3.82 1.68
C ILE A 5 -5.03 5.28 2.06
N ASP A 6 -5.20 5.55 3.36
CA ASP A 6 -5.10 6.89 3.92
C ASP A 6 -3.63 7.34 3.86
N GLN A 7 -3.34 8.26 2.93
CA GLN A 7 -1.97 8.74 2.69
C GLN A 7 -1.42 9.59 3.84
N GLU A 8 -2.29 10.19 4.67
CA GLU A 8 -1.87 10.95 5.84
C GLU A 8 -1.39 10.01 6.96
N LYS A 9 -2.08 8.87 7.13
CA LYS A 9 -1.71 7.85 8.12
C LYS A 9 -0.67 6.84 7.61
N CYS A 10 -0.50 6.72 6.30
CA CYS A 10 0.46 5.80 5.70
C CYS A 10 1.89 6.17 6.12
N THR A 11 2.58 5.24 6.77
CA THR A 11 3.97 5.40 7.20
C THR A 11 4.98 4.78 6.23
N GLY A 12 4.50 4.13 5.15
CA GLY A 12 5.37 3.44 4.20
C GLY A 12 5.98 2.14 4.72
N CYS A 13 5.32 1.45 5.66
CA CYS A 13 5.88 0.27 6.34
C CYS A 13 6.00 -1.00 5.48
N GLY A 14 5.45 -1.04 4.26
CA GLY A 14 5.57 -2.21 3.37
C GLY A 14 4.65 -3.39 3.68
N THR A 15 4.09 -3.50 4.88
CA THR A 15 3.29 -4.68 5.29
C THR A 15 2.11 -4.96 4.37
N CYS A 16 1.45 -3.91 3.88
CA CYS A 16 0.32 -4.04 2.95
C CYS A 16 0.73 -4.58 1.58
N GLU A 17 1.91 -4.22 1.08
CA GLU A 17 2.51 -4.72 -0.16
C GLU A 17 2.86 -6.21 -0.02
N GLU A 18 3.55 -6.61 1.05
CA GLU A 18 3.90 -8.02 1.30
C GLU A 18 2.66 -8.92 1.50
N SER A 19 1.62 -8.39 2.14
CA SER A 19 0.38 -9.12 2.38
C SER A 19 -0.52 -9.23 1.14
N CYS A 20 -0.24 -8.45 0.08
CA CYS A 20 -1.14 -8.34 -1.06
C CYS A 20 -1.04 -9.61 -1.92
N PRO A 21 -2.08 -10.47 -1.96
CA PRO A 21 -2.02 -11.74 -2.67
C PRO A 21 -1.99 -11.59 -4.20
N VAL A 22 -2.30 -10.38 -4.69
CA VAL A 22 -2.40 -10.04 -6.10
C VAL A 22 -1.40 -8.95 -6.51
N GLU A 23 -0.47 -8.60 -5.62
CA GLU A 23 0.60 -7.62 -5.90
C GLU A 23 0.09 -6.25 -6.42
N ALA A 24 -1.14 -5.88 -6.07
CA ALA A 24 -1.78 -4.63 -6.50
C ALA A 24 -1.37 -3.40 -5.68
N ILE A 25 -0.63 -3.60 -4.59
CA ILE A 25 -0.16 -2.53 -3.71
C ILE A 25 1.36 -2.47 -3.80
N LYS A 26 1.91 -1.27 -4.02
CA LYS A 26 3.35 -1.03 -4.03
C LYS A 26 3.72 0.10 -3.08
N VAL A 27 4.87 0.00 -2.41
CA VAL A 27 5.38 1.10 -1.57
C VAL A 27 6.53 1.81 -2.27
N GLU A 28 6.28 3.05 -2.71
CA GLU A 28 7.26 3.91 -3.39
C GLU A 28 7.31 5.27 -2.70
N ASP A 29 8.49 5.89 -2.61
CA ASP A 29 8.71 7.17 -1.91
C ASP A 29 8.16 7.21 -0.47
N GLY A 30 8.16 6.06 0.21
CA GLY A 30 7.65 5.93 1.59
C GLY A 30 6.12 6.00 1.69
N LYS A 31 5.39 5.81 0.59
CA LYS A 31 3.92 5.79 0.57
C LYS A 31 3.41 4.61 -0.26
N ALA A 32 2.31 4.03 0.18
CA ALA A 32 1.67 2.94 -0.54
C ALA A 32 0.76 3.47 -1.67
N ARG A 33 0.86 2.86 -2.85
CA ARG A 33 0.11 3.11 -4.07
C ARG A 33 -0.68 1.85 -4.44
N VAL A 34 -1.87 2.01 -5.00
CA VAL A 34 -2.73 0.92 -5.47
C VAL A 34 -2.87 1.04 -6.98
N ASP A 35 -2.63 -0.04 -7.70
CA ASP A 35 -2.86 -0.17 -9.16
C ASP A 35 -4.28 -0.71 -9.44
#